data_AF-A0A960D6T7-F1
#
_entry.id   AF-A0A960D6T7-F1
#
_cell.length_a   1.000
_cell.length_b   1.000
_cell.length_c   1.000
_cell.angle_alpha   90.00
_cell.angle_beta   90.00
_cell.angle_gamma   90.00
#
_symmetry.space_group_name_H-M   'P 1'
#
loop_
_entity.id
_entity.type
_entity.pdbx_description
1 polymer ?
#
loop_
_entity_poly.entity_id
_entity_poly.type
_entity_poly.pdbx_seq_one_letter_code
_entity_poly.pdbx_strand_id
1 'polypeptide(L)' 'PEGTDFDPVEFRDFLAAQADLGPKQWPAFVRVASALPRTETFKIIKRRLSAEALDCDDPVFEIPR' A
#
# COMPACT_ATOMS: atom_id res chain seq x y z
N PRO A 1 -12.60 -11.98 -10.90
CA PRO A 1 -12.98 -11.52 -9.54
C PRO A 1 -13.22 -10.00 -9.60
N GLU A 2 -14.46 -9.57 -9.35
CA GLU A 2 -14.75 -8.16 -9.07
C GLU A 2 -13.96 -7.82 -7.81
N GLY A 3 -12.94 -6.97 -7.96
CA GLY A 3 -12.09 -6.57 -6.86
C GLY A 3 -12.90 -5.75 -5.88
N THR A 4 -12.93 -6.13 -4.62
CA THR A 4 -13.39 -5.23 -3.56
C THR A 4 -12.52 -3.98 -3.62
N ASP A 5 -13.13 -2.82 -3.86
CA ASP A 5 -12.43 -1.54 -3.79
C ASP A 5 -11.77 -1.39 -2.41
N PHE A 6 -10.56 -0.82 -2.37
CA PHE A 6 -9.86 -0.61 -1.12
C PHE A 6 -10.53 0.49 -0.29
N ASP A 7 -10.95 0.17 0.92
CA ASP A 7 -11.49 1.15 1.88
C ASP A 7 -10.39 1.60 2.86
N PRO A 8 -9.93 2.87 2.78
CA PRO A 8 -8.92 3.38 3.69
C PRO A 8 -9.41 3.52 5.14
N VAL A 9 -10.73 3.64 5.38
CA VAL A 9 -11.29 3.72 6.74
C VAL A 9 -11.26 2.35 7.41
N GLU A 10 -11.74 1.31 6.72
CA GLU A 10 -11.68 -0.06 7.22
C GLU A 10 -10.22 -0.49 7.50
N PHE A 11 -9.30 -0.11 6.60
CA PHE A 11 -7.88 -0.39 6.80
C PHE A 11 -7.29 0.34 8.02
N ARG A 12 -7.70 1.58 8.30
CA ARG A 12 -7.28 2.31 9.52
C ARG A 12 -7.78 1.64 10.78
N ASP A 13 -9.04 1.21 10.81
CA ASP A 13 -9.63 0.51 11.95
C ASP A 13 -8.90 -0.83 12.19
N PHE A 14 -8.55 -1.53 11.10
CA PHE A 14 -7.71 -2.73 11.18
C PHE A 14 -6.34 -2.43 11.81
N LEU A 15 -5.63 -1.39 11.36
CA LEU A 15 -4.33 -1.00 11.91
C LEU A 15 -4.43 -0.57 13.38
N ALA A 16 -5.49 0.14 13.78
CA ALA A 16 -5.73 0.59 15.14
C ALA A 16 -6.00 -0.56 16.13
N ALA A 17 -6.57 -1.67 15.64
CA ALA A 17 -6.82 -2.86 16.44
C ALA A 17 -5.57 -3.70 16.73
N GLN A 18 -4.44 -3.45 16.04
CA GLN A 18 -3.21 -4.23 16.21
C GLN A 18 -2.40 -3.75 17.43
N ALA A 19 -2.44 -4.49 18.53
CA ALA A 19 -1.75 -4.14 19.77
C ALA A 19 -0.21 -4.17 19.67
N ASP A 20 0.34 -4.85 18.67
CA ASP A 20 1.76 -4.98 18.40
C ASP A 20 2.30 -3.98 17.36
N LEU A 21 1.42 -3.15 16.79
CA LEU A 21 1.79 -2.16 15.79
C LEU A 21 2.07 -0.80 16.43
N GLY A 22 3.34 -0.51 16.65
CA GLY A 22 3.80 0.78 17.15
C GLY A 22 3.52 1.91 16.14
N PRO A 23 3.43 3.17 16.61
CA PRO A 23 3.04 4.26 15.73
C PRO A 23 3.89 4.40 14.46
N LYS A 24 5.22 4.28 14.58
CA LYS A 24 6.13 4.39 13.42
C LYS A 24 5.95 3.31 12.35
N GLN A 25 5.20 2.26 12.63
CA GLN A 25 4.93 1.18 11.69
C GLN A 25 3.69 1.44 10.84
N TRP A 26 2.87 2.46 11.18
CA TRP A 26 1.75 2.86 10.34
C TRP A 26 2.24 3.45 9.01
N PRO A 27 1.73 2.98 7.87
CA PRO A 27 1.98 3.64 6.60
C PRO A 27 1.32 5.02 6.60
N ALA A 28 2.00 6.04 6.05
CA ALA A 28 1.37 7.32 5.77
C ALA A 28 0.55 7.28 4.47
N PHE A 29 0.93 6.41 3.54
CA PHE A 29 0.29 6.24 2.24
C PHE A 29 0.19 4.77 1.88
N VAL A 30 -0.90 4.41 1.20
CA VAL A 30 -1.11 3.09 0.61
C VAL A 30 -1.41 3.27 -0.87
N ARG A 31 -0.61 2.64 -1.73
CA ARG A 31 -0.84 2.53 -3.18
C ARG A 31 -1.47 1.18 -3.48
N VAL A 32 -2.58 1.16 -4.20
CA VAL A 32 -3.28 -0.08 -4.59
C VAL A 32 -3.08 -0.31 -6.08
N ALA A 33 -2.28 -1.32 -6.41
CA ALA A 33 -1.93 -1.66 -7.78
C ALA A 33 -2.49 -3.02 -8.18
N SER A 34 -2.93 -3.15 -9.43
CA SER A 34 -3.37 -4.44 -9.99
C SER A 34 -2.22 -5.43 -10.24
N ALA A 35 -0.99 -4.91 -10.35
CA ALA A 35 0.23 -5.70 -10.49
C ALA A 35 1.45 -4.95 -9.95
N LEU A 36 2.46 -5.69 -9.48
CA LEU A 36 3.76 -5.13 -9.09
C LEU A 36 4.83 -5.44 -10.15
N PRO A 37 5.73 -4.48 -10.44
CA PRO A 37 6.82 -4.70 -11.39
C PRO A 37 7.74 -5.79 -10.88
N ARG A 38 8.02 -6.80 -11.71
CA ARG A 38 8.78 -7.98 -11.32
C ARG A 38 9.82 -8.41 -12.37
N THR A 39 10.85 -9.12 -11.93
CA THR A 39 11.80 -9.83 -12.81
C THR A 39 11.15 -11.07 -13.42
N GLU A 40 11.82 -11.70 -14.39
CA GLU A 40 11.41 -13.01 -14.94
C GLU A 40 11.34 -14.11 -13.86
N THR A 41 12.13 -13.97 -12.79
CA THR A 41 12.10 -14.83 -11.60
C THR A 41 11.12 -14.36 -10.52
N PHE A 42 10.14 -13.53 -10.87
CA PHE A 42 9.05 -13.04 -10.01
C PHE A 42 9.47 -12.17 -8.82
N LYS A 43 10.70 -11.66 -8.78
CA LYS A 43 11.15 -10.76 -7.72
C LYS A 43 10.60 -9.35 -7.96
N ILE A 44 10.02 -8.73 -6.93
CA ILE A 44 9.53 -7.34 -7.00
C ILE A 44 10.70 -6.37 -7.20
N ILE A 45 10.59 -5.48 -8.20
CA ILE A 45 11.58 -4.45 -8.52
C ILE A 45 11.34 -3.23 -7.63
N LYS A 46 11.76 -3.31 -6.36
CA LYS A 46 11.55 -2.25 -5.36
C LYS A 46 12.10 -0.87 -5.77
N ARG A 47 13.23 -0.84 -6.49
CA ARG A 47 13.84 0.42 -6.97
C ARG A 47 12.92 1.23 -7.88
N ARG A 48 12.07 0.56 -8.67
CA ARG A 48 11.10 1.23 -9.55
C ARG A 48 9.97 1.85 -8.73
N LEU A 49 9.41 1.06 -7.81
CA LEU A 49 8.36 1.53 -6.90
C LEU A 49 8.85 2.72 -6.04
N SER A 50 10.10 2.68 -5.59
CA SER A 50 10.69 3.77 -4.82
C SER A 50 10.95 5.04 -5.64
N ALA A 51 11.21 4.91 -6.95
CA ALA A 51 11.42 6.06 -7.83
C ALA A 51 10.08 6.72 -8.20
N GLU A 52 9.02 5.92 -8.39
CA GLU A 52 7.65 6.40 -8.64
C GLU A 52 7.08 7.07 -7.37
N ALA A 53 7.26 6.46 -6.19
CA ALA A 53 6.70 6.96 -4.94
C ALA A 53 5.18 7.25 -5.06
N LEU A 54 4.77 8.52 -4.91
CA LEU A 54 3.37 8.96 -5.08
C LEU A 54 3.05 9.39 -6.53
N ASP A 55 4.07 9.52 -7.39
CA ASP A 55 3.94 9.87 -8.80
C ASP A 55 3.76 8.59 -9.62
N CYS A 56 2.55 8.04 -9.56
CA CYS A 56 2.16 6.82 -10.26
C CYS A 56 0.71 6.86 -10.71
N ASP A 57 0.38 6.01 -11.69
CA ASP A 57 -0.98 5.93 -12.24
C ASP A 57 -1.97 5.14 -11.35
N ASP A 58 -1.46 4.44 -10.33
CA ASP A 58 -2.30 3.67 -9.40
C ASP A 58 -2.94 4.59 -8.34
N PRO A 59 -4.14 4.23 -7.83
CA PRO A 59 -4.75 4.93 -6.70
C PRO A 59 -3.85 4.93 -5.47
N VAL A 60 -3.66 6.12 -4.89
CA VAL A 60 -2.92 6.33 -3.64
C VAL A 60 -3.83 6.96 -2.60
N PHE A 61 -3.84 6.37 -1.40
CA PHE A 61 -4.65 6.80 -0.27
C PHE A 61 -3.75 7.27 0.86
N GLU A 62 -4.03 8.45 1.41
CA GLU A 62 -3.43 8.90 2.67
C GLU A 62 -4.09 8.14 3.83
N ILE A 63 -3.26 7.70 4.78
CA ILE A 63 -3.69 6.95 5.97
C ILE A 63 -3.38 7.83 7.20
N PRO A 64 -4.27 8.78 7.54
CA PRO A 64 -4.08 9.60 8.73
C PRO A 64 -4.17 8.73 9.98
N ARG A 65 -3.26 8.95 10.93
CA ARG A 65 -3.34 8.31 12.24
C ARG A 65 -4.39 8.98 13.09
#